data_AF-G9BAT9-F1
#
_entry.id   AF-G9BAT9-F1
#
_cell.length_a   1.000
_cell.length_b   1.000
_cell.length_c   1.000
_cell.angle_alpha   90.00
_cell.angle_beta   90.00
_cell.angle_gamma   90.00
#
_symmetry.space_group_name_H-M   'P 1'
#
loop_
_entity.id
_entity.type
_entity.pdbx_description
1 polymer ?
#
loop_
_entity_poly.entity_id
_entity_poly.type
_entity_poly.pdbx_seq_one_letter_code
_entity_poly.pdbx_strand_id
1 'polypeptide(L)'
;MLNAMKPLETIYWLRLSLGIAVALLCTGYGLATNMQALNLFINGLSLALATYLMSYYIIKLKFQSQVSKSRKLMTTGIGIYIISWMAIWTLLYTIT
;
A
#
# COMPACT_ATOMS: atom_id res chain seq x y z
N MET A 1 8.00 -3.33 29.26
CA MET A 1 8.26 -4.35 28.23
C MET A 1 7.61 -3.89 26.93
N LEU A 2 8.37 -3.26 26.04
CA LEU A 2 7.86 -2.85 24.72
C LEU A 2 7.70 -4.10 23.87
N ASN A 3 6.45 -4.48 23.55
CA ASN A 3 6.09 -5.62 22.73
C ASN A 3 6.90 -5.61 21.41
N ALA A 4 7.91 -6.47 21.30
CA ALA A 4 8.56 -6.76 20.03
C ALA A 4 7.59 -7.60 19.19
N MET A 5 6.65 -6.95 18.48
CA MET A 5 5.90 -7.61 17.42
C MET A 5 6.89 -8.22 16.44
N LYS A 6 6.58 -9.42 15.93
CA LYS A 6 7.46 -10.09 14.97
C LYS A 6 7.66 -9.17 13.75
N PRO A 7 8.87 -9.01 13.20
CA PRO A 7 9.15 -8.10 12.09
C PRO A 7 8.16 -8.20 10.91
N LEU A 8 7.66 -9.40 10.65
CA LEU A 8 6.69 -9.70 9.59
C LEU A 8 5.29 -9.14 9.87
N GLU A 9 4.86 -9.12 11.13
CA GLU A 9 3.56 -8.59 11.55
C GLU A 9 3.53 -7.07 11.42
N THR A 10 4.61 -6.40 11.84
CA THR A 10 4.78 -4.96 11.63
C THR A 10 4.72 -4.59 10.15
N ILE A 11 5.36 -5.38 9.28
CA ILE A 11 5.30 -5.18 7.83
C ILE A 11 3.87 -5.34 7.31
N TYR A 12 3.12 -6.33 7.81
CA TYR A 12 1.75 -6.56 7.40
C TYR A 12 0.83 -5.36 7.72
N TRP A 13 0.86 -4.87 8.96
CA TRP A 13 0.06 -3.70 9.35
C TRP A 13 0.48 -2.42 8.63
N LEU A 14 1.79 -2.23 8.41
CA LEU A 14 2.30 -1.11 7.61
C LEU A 14 1.72 -1.16 6.19
N ARG A 15 1.77 -2.33 5.53
CA ARG A 15 1.24 -2.52 4.18
C ARG A 15 -0.27 -2.31 4.11
N LEU A 16 -1.02 -2.75 5.13
CA LEU A 16 -2.45 -2.44 5.24
C LEU A 16 -2.67 -0.92 5.27
N SER A 17 -2.00 -0.21 6.20
CA SER A 17 -2.18 1.24 6.36
C SER A 17 -1.82 2.02 5.08
N LEU A 18 -0.78 1.58 4.36
CA LEU A 18 -0.38 2.18 3.09
C LEU A 18 -1.43 1.97 2.00
N GLY A 19 -2.05 0.78 1.90
CA GLY A 19 -3.11 0.52 0.93
C GLY A 19 -4.31 1.45 1.14
N ILE A 20 -4.72 1.63 2.40
CA ILE A 20 -5.78 2.57 2.80
C ILE A 20 -5.41 4.01 2.44
N ALA A 21 -4.20 4.46 2.79
CA ALA A 21 -3.75 5.82 2.51
C ALA A 21 -3.72 6.12 1.01
N VAL A 22 -3.26 5.17 0.19
CA VAL A 22 -3.24 5.32 -1.27
C VAL A 22 -4.65 5.39 -1.85
N ALA A 23 -5.59 4.60 -1.34
CA ALA A 23 -6.99 4.66 -1.79
C ALA A 23 -7.62 6.04 -1.54
N LEU A 24 -7.36 6.63 -0.37
CA LEU A 24 -7.79 7.99 -0.04
C LEU A 24 -7.15 9.03 -0.98
N LEU A 25 -5.85 8.89 -1.26
CA LEU A 25 -5.14 9.77 -2.21
C LEU A 25 -5.72 9.65 -3.63
N CYS A 26 -5.99 8.43 -4.10
CA CYS A 26 -6.59 8.21 -5.42
C CYS A 26 -7.98 8.85 -5.52
N THR A 27 -8.79 8.72 -4.47
CA THR A 27 -10.14 9.32 -4.40
C THR A 27 -10.05 10.84 -4.40
N GLY A 28 -9.23 11.43 -3.51
CA GLY A 28 -9.07 12.88 -3.44
C GLY A 28 -8.51 13.47 -4.74
N TYR A 29 -7.56 12.79 -5.37
CA TYR A 29 -7.02 13.18 -6.68
C TYR A 29 -8.07 13.13 -7.79
N GLY A 30 -8.91 12.09 -7.81
CA GLY A 30 -10.01 11.97 -8.77
C GLY A 30 -11.03 13.10 -8.63
N LEU A 31 -11.43 13.40 -7.40
CA LEU A 31 -12.35 14.50 -7.09
C LEU A 31 -11.80 15.87 -7.48
N ALA A 32 -10.51 16.12 -7.27
CA ALA A 32 -9.88 17.40 -7.59
C ALA A 32 -9.69 17.64 -9.09
N THR A 33 -9.53 16.57 -9.88
CA THR A 33 -9.13 16.68 -11.30
C THR A 33 -10.24 16.46 -12.30
N ASN A 34 -11.42 15.95 -11.89
CA ASN A 34 -12.54 15.60 -12.78
C ASN A 34 -12.11 14.77 -14.00
N MET A 35 -11.15 13.85 -13.79
CA MET A 35 -10.52 13.10 -14.85
C MET A 35 -11.43 11.94 -15.32
N GLN A 36 -11.34 11.60 -16.61
CA GLN A 36 -12.07 10.46 -17.17
C GLN A 36 -11.69 9.14 -16.46
N ALA A 37 -12.64 8.21 -16.35
CA ALA A 37 -12.51 6.98 -15.58
C ALA A 37 -11.26 6.14 -15.91
N LEU A 38 -10.91 6.02 -17.19
CA LEU A 38 -9.73 5.25 -17.62
C LEU A 38 -8.42 5.90 -17.13
N ASN A 39 -8.29 7.22 -17.29
CA ASN A 39 -7.12 7.95 -16.80
C ASN A 39 -7.04 7.95 -15.27
N LEU A 40 -8.18 8.06 -14.58
CA LEU A 40 -8.23 7.93 -13.13
C LEU A 40 -7.75 6.54 -12.68
N PHE A 41 -8.19 5.49 -13.37
CA PHE A 41 -7.76 4.12 -13.10
C PHE A 41 -6.25 3.94 -13.28
N ILE A 42 -5.70 4.36 -14.42
CA ILE A 42 -4.26 4.23 -14.72
C ILE A 42 -3.42 5.04 -13.72
N ASN A 43 -3.84 6.26 -13.36
CA ASN A 43 -3.14 7.08 -12.38
C ASN A 43 -3.18 6.43 -10.99
N GLY A 44 -4.35 5.95 -10.55
CA GLY A 44 -4.48 5.27 -9.27
C GLY A 44 -3.64 3.99 -9.19
N LEU A 45 -3.64 3.18 -10.25
CA LEU A 45 -2.80 1.99 -10.36
C LEU A 45 -1.31 2.35 -10.31
N SER A 46 -0.89 3.40 -11.02
CA SER A 46 0.49 3.88 -11.02
C SER A 46 0.92 4.35 -9.62
N LEU A 47 0.04 5.06 -8.92
CA LEU A 47 0.28 5.56 -7.57
C LEU A 47 0.39 4.41 -6.55
N ALA A 48 -0.45 3.38 -6.70
CA ALA A 48 -0.37 2.16 -5.91
C ALA A 48 0.92 1.38 -6.15
N LEU A 49 1.31 1.16 -7.41
CA LEU A 49 2.56 0.48 -7.72
C LEU A 49 3.79 1.27 -7.22
N ALA A 50 3.81 2.58 -7.42
CA ALA A 50 4.90 3.45 -6.97
C ALA A 50 5.06 3.42 -5.45
N THR A 51 3.96 3.56 -4.69
CA THR A 51 4.01 3.50 -3.22
C THR A 51 4.34 2.10 -2.70
N TYR A 52 3.90 1.04 -3.38
CA TYR A 52 4.30 -0.33 -3.05
C TYR A 52 5.81 -0.55 -3.20
N LEU A 53 6.39 -0.07 -4.31
CA LEU A 53 7.82 -0.15 -4.55
C LEU A 53 8.60 0.70 -3.54
N MET A 54 8.16 1.93 -3.29
CA MET A 54 8.81 2.83 -2.32
C MET A 54 8.86 2.20 -0.93
N SER A 55 7.75 1.65 -0.47
CA SER A 55 7.69 0.97 0.83
C SER A 55 8.54 -0.29 0.89
N TYR A 56 8.74 -1.01 -0.22
CA TYR A 56 9.69 -2.12 -0.27
C TYR A 56 11.13 -1.67 0.01
N TYR A 57 11.59 -0.57 -0.58
CA TYR A 57 12.93 -0.04 -0.31
C TYR A 57 13.09 0.38 1.15
N ILE A 58 12.09 1.05 1.73
CA ILE A 58 12.11 1.48 3.14
C ILE A 58 12.15 0.26 4.09
N ILE A 59 11.31 -0.75 3.86
CA ILE A 59 11.28 -1.98 4.66
C ILE A 59 12.60 -2.72 4.53
N LYS A 60 13.17 -2.79 3.32
CA LYS A 60 14.46 -3.42 3.07
C LYS A 60 15.55 -2.74 3.89
N LEU A 61 15.67 -1.41 3.84
CA LEU A 61 16.68 -0.68 4.63
C LEU A 61 16.56 -0.94 6.13
N LYS A 62 15.33 -1.02 6.67
CA LYS A 62 15.08 -1.16 8.10
C LYS A 62 15.21 -2.59 8.63
N PHE A 63 14.87 -3.60 7.84
CA PHE A 63 14.77 -5.00 8.28
C PHE A 63 15.75 -5.95 7.60
N GLN A 64 16.61 -5.49 6.69
CA GLN A 64 17.59 -6.33 5.99
C GLN A 64 18.57 -7.03 6.94
N SER A 65 18.91 -6.43 8.10
CA SER A 65 19.78 -7.06 9.11
C SER A 65 19.06 -8.09 9.99
N GLN A 66 17.72 -8.09 10.00
CA GLN A 66 16.92 -8.93 10.91
C GLN A 66 16.24 -10.12 10.23
N VAL A 67 16.29 -10.21 8.91
CA VAL A 67 15.62 -11.28 8.16
C VAL A 67 16.59 -11.95 7.20
N SER A 68 16.88 -13.24 7.43
CA SER A 68 17.87 -14.04 6.71
C SER A 68 17.61 -14.23 5.21
N LYS A 69 16.40 -13.93 4.73
CA LYS A 69 16.02 -14.03 3.30
C LYS A 69 15.22 -12.81 2.87
N SER A 70 15.86 -11.89 2.14
CA SER A 70 15.25 -10.66 1.59
C SER A 70 13.97 -10.91 0.77
N ARG A 71 13.85 -12.09 0.15
CA ARG A 71 12.65 -12.47 -0.63
C ARG A 71 11.38 -12.55 0.24
N LYS A 72 11.52 -12.90 1.53
CA LYS A 72 10.38 -13.01 2.46
C LYS A 72 9.83 -11.62 2.85
N LEU A 73 10.69 -10.61 2.88
CA LEU A 73 10.29 -9.22 3.14
C LEU A 73 9.46 -8.62 1.99
N MET A 74 9.73 -9.04 0.75
CA MET A 74 9.05 -8.53 -0.44
C MET A 74 7.62 -9.07 -0.60
N THR A 75 7.41 -10.34 -0.27
CA THR A 75 6.11 -11.01 -0.48
C THR A 75 5.18 -10.90 0.73
N THR A 76 5.72 -10.60 1.91
CA THR A 76 4.92 -10.41 3.11
C THR A 76 4.09 -9.14 3.00
N GLY A 77 2.77 -9.30 3.08
CA GLY A 77 1.83 -8.18 3.06
C GLY A 77 1.52 -7.59 1.67
N ILE A 78 1.94 -8.23 0.57
CA ILE A 78 1.55 -7.80 -0.78
C ILE A 78 0.04 -7.91 -1.01
N GLY A 79 -0.53 -9.05 -0.61
CA GLY A 79 -1.97 -9.30 -0.78
C GLY A 79 -2.81 -8.31 0.01
N ILE A 80 -2.48 -8.07 1.28
CA ILE A 80 -3.25 -7.14 2.10
C ILE A 80 -3.16 -5.70 1.60
N TYR A 81 -2.00 -5.27 1.07
CA TYR A 81 -1.85 -3.96 0.45
C TYR A 81 -2.79 -3.81 -0.75
N ILE A 82 -2.76 -4.76 -1.70
CA ILE A 82 -3.57 -4.70 -2.92
C ILE A 82 -5.06 -4.78 -2.58
N ILE A 83 -5.45 -5.72 -1.72
CA ILE A 83 -6.86 -5.93 -1.34
C ILE A 83 -7.41 -4.70 -0.61
N SER A 84 -6.67 -4.15 0.35
CA SER A 84 -7.14 -2.97 1.09
C SER A 84 -7.23 -1.73 0.22
N TRP A 85 -6.25 -1.49 -0.66
CA TRP A 85 -6.31 -0.40 -1.64
C TRP A 85 -7.52 -0.55 -2.56
N MET A 86 -7.70 -1.71 -3.20
CA MET A 86 -8.83 -1.94 -4.11
C MET A 86 -10.17 -1.82 -3.39
N ALA A 87 -10.35 -2.51 -2.26
CA ALA A 87 -11.61 -2.53 -1.53
C ALA A 87 -12.02 -1.13 -1.07
N ILE A 88 -11.10 -0.38 -0.46
CA ILE A 88 -11.41 0.97 0.02
C ILE A 88 -11.63 1.93 -1.16
N TRP A 89 -10.81 1.85 -2.20
CA TRP A 89 -10.98 2.75 -3.34
C TRP A 89 -12.30 2.51 -4.07
N THR A 90 -12.70 1.25 -4.28
CA THR A 90 -14.01 0.91 -4.85
C THR A 90 -15.17 1.39 -3.98
N LEU A 91 -15.07 1.22 -2.65
CA LEU A 91 -16.08 1.73 -1.72
C LEU A 91 -16.19 3.25 -1.79
N LEU A 92 -15.07 3.96 -1.75
CA LEU A 92 -15.04 5.42 -1.85
C LEU A 92 -15.60 5.90 -3.19
N TYR A 93 -15.17 5.30 -4.29
CA TYR A 93 -15.67 5.62 -5.64
C TYR A 93 -17.17 5.38 -5.81
N THR A 94 -17.76 4.47 -5.02
CA THR A 94 -19.21 4.23 -5.04
C THR A 94 -19.98 5.30 -4.25
N ILE A 95 -19.35 5.89 -3.24
CA ILE A 95 -19.98 6.87 -2.34
C ILE A 95 -19.80 8.31 -2.84
N THR A 96 -18.73 8.59 -3.58
CA THR A 96 -18.39 9.91 -4.12
C THR A 96 -18.92 10.13 -5.53
#